data_AF-A0A7T4N614-F1
#
_entry.id   AF-A0A7T4N614-F1
#
_cell.length_a   1.000
_cell.length_b   1.000
_cell.length_c   1.000
_cell.angle_alpha   90.00
_cell.angle_beta   90.00
_cell.angle_gamma   90.00
#
_symmetry.space_group_name_H-M   'P 1'
#
loop_
_entity.id
_entity.type
_entity.pdbx_description
1 polymer ?
#
loop_
_entity_poly.entity_id
_entity_poly.type
_entity_poly.pdbx_seq_one_letter_code
_entity_poly.pdbx_strand_id
1 'polypeptide(L)' 'MRYLLPLLLLAGCGTPAKPEPTQTVYITRTVKDCSWLPHMTASVSDTPETKREIIGYEIARRKNCPKETQ' A
#
# COMPACT_ATOMS: atom_id res chain seq x y z
N MET A 1 -69.40 22.59 24.90
CA MET A 1 -68.82 22.02 23.67
C MET A 1 -67.42 21.54 23.98
N ARG A 2 -67.22 20.22 23.96
CA ARG A 2 -65.91 19.56 23.99
C ARG A 2 -65.30 19.69 22.60
N TYR A 3 -64.01 20.05 22.48
CA TYR A 3 -63.07 19.31 21.62
C TYR A 3 -61.64 19.48 22.16
N LEU A 4 -61.07 18.34 22.52
CA LEU A 4 -59.71 18.14 23.01
C LEU A 4 -58.73 18.30 21.82
N LEU A 5 -57.65 19.07 21.99
CA LEU A 5 -56.53 19.10 21.05
C LEU A 5 -55.87 17.71 21.01
N PRO A 6 -55.65 17.09 19.84
CA PRO A 6 -54.83 15.89 19.76
C PRO A 6 -53.35 16.27 19.77
N LEU A 7 -52.63 15.86 20.82
CA LEU A 7 -51.17 15.80 20.81
C LEU A 7 -50.74 14.76 19.75
N LEU A 8 -50.23 15.24 18.62
CA LEU A 8 -49.51 14.41 17.65
C LEU A 8 -48.12 14.09 18.24
N LEU A 9 -48.05 12.97 18.97
CA LEU A 9 -46.78 12.33 19.34
C LEU A 9 -46.19 11.69 18.08
N LEU A 10 -45.24 12.39 17.44
CA LEU A 10 -44.38 11.78 16.42
C LEU A 10 -43.43 10.79 17.11
N ALA A 11 -43.88 9.53 17.23
CA ALA A 11 -43.01 8.41 17.53
C ALA A 11 -42.15 8.09 16.29
N GLY A 12 -41.06 8.84 16.13
CA GLY A 12 -40.00 8.50 15.18
C GLY A 12 -39.23 7.29 15.70
N CYS A 13 -39.53 6.10 15.17
CA CYS A 13 -38.73 4.90 15.40
C CYS A 13 -37.41 5.06 14.62
N GLY A 14 -36.39 5.62 15.27
CA GLY A 14 -35.03 5.59 14.77
C GLY A 14 -34.51 4.16 14.87
N THR A 15 -34.53 3.42 13.77
CA THR A 15 -33.82 2.14 13.68
C THR A 15 -32.34 2.39 14.00
N PRO A 16 -31.75 1.68 14.98
CA PRO A 16 -30.31 1.76 15.18
C PRO A 16 -29.64 1.16 13.94
N ALA A 17 -28.97 2.01 13.16
CA ALA A 17 -28.13 1.56 12.06
C ALA A 17 -27.09 0.58 12.63
N LYS A 18 -27.14 -0.66 12.19
CA LYS A 18 -26.17 -1.69 12.57
C LYS A 18 -24.79 -1.19 12.11
N PRO A 19 -23.79 -1.07 12.99
CA PRO A 19 -22.44 -0.71 12.55
C PRO A 19 -21.93 -1.79 11.60
N GLU A 20 -21.50 -1.37 10.42
CA GLU A 20 -20.83 -2.25 9.45
C GLU A 20 -19.53 -2.76 10.10
N PRO A 21 -19.20 -4.05 9.99
CA PRO A 21 -17.95 -4.56 10.52
C PRO A 21 -16.79 -3.92 9.75
N THR A 22 -15.97 -3.12 10.45
CA THR A 22 -14.74 -2.54 9.92
C THR A 22 -13.85 -3.67 9.42
N GLN A 23 -13.66 -3.76 8.10
CA GLN A 23 -12.71 -4.72 7.53
C GLN A 23 -11.29 -4.30 7.92
N THR A 24 -10.56 -5.20 8.59
CA THR A 24 -9.14 -5.02 8.85
C THR A 24 -8.38 -5.07 7.53
N VAL A 25 -7.93 -3.92 7.04
CA VAL A 25 -7.09 -3.85 5.84
C VAL A 25 -5.67 -4.26 6.24
N TYR A 26 -5.30 -5.49 5.95
CA TYR A 26 -3.91 -5.92 6.03
C TYR A 26 -3.17 -5.39 4.80
N ILE A 27 -2.40 -4.30 4.97
CA ILE A 27 -1.47 -3.84 3.93
C ILE A 27 -0.28 -4.79 3.92
N THR A 28 -0.38 -5.89 3.18
CA THR A 28 0.78 -6.69 2.80
C THR A 28 1.54 -5.91 1.73
N ARG A 29 2.56 -5.14 2.15
CA ARG A 29 3.53 -4.60 1.20
C ARG A 29 4.33 -5.78 0.65
N THR A 30 3.89 -6.32 -0.48
CA THR A 30 4.74 -7.17 -1.31
C THR A 30 5.93 -6.30 -1.69
N VAL A 31 7.10 -6.58 -1.12
CA VAL A 31 8.36 -5.94 -1.56
C VAL A 31 8.71 -6.59 -2.90
N LYS A 32 7.92 -6.28 -3.93
CA LYS A 32 8.16 -6.68 -5.30
C LYS A 32 9.41 -5.96 -5.74
N ASP A 33 10.50 -6.70 -5.67
CA ASP A 33 11.81 -6.32 -6.14
C ASP A 33 12.38 -5.09 -5.41
N CYS A 34 13.70 -4.93 -5.41
CA CYS A 34 14.29 -3.67 -4.92
C CYS A 34 14.05 -2.55 -5.94
N SER A 35 12.79 -2.17 -6.14
CA SER A 35 12.33 -1.12 -7.03
C SER A 35 12.94 0.25 -6.70
N TRP A 36 13.42 0.42 -5.47
CA TRP A 36 14.15 1.59 -5.01
C TRP A 36 15.66 1.56 -5.34
N LEU A 37 16.21 0.43 -5.80
CA LEU A 37 17.60 0.29 -6.22
C LEU A 37 17.71 0.37 -7.75
N PRO A 38 18.30 1.45 -8.31
CA PRO A 38 18.45 1.58 -9.75
C PRO A 38 19.42 0.53 -10.33
N HIS A 39 19.29 0.25 -11.62
CA HIS A 39 20.31 -0.50 -12.37
C HIS A 39 21.49 0.43 -12.67
N MET A 40 22.71 -0.06 -12.46
CA MET A 40 23.94 0.60 -12.93
C MET A 40 24.47 -0.11 -14.17
N THR A 41 24.99 0.67 -15.10
CA THR A 41 25.61 0.18 -16.34
C THR A 41 26.99 0.80 -16.47
N ALA A 42 27.98 -0.01 -16.82
CA ALA A 42 29.33 0.48 -17.08
C ALA A 42 29.41 1.11 -18.49
N SER A 43 30.06 2.27 -18.58
CA SER A 43 30.41 2.96 -19.81
C SER A 43 31.82 2.60 -20.28
N VAL A 44 32.08 2.79 -21.57
CA VAL A 44 33.43 2.70 -22.15
C VAL A 44 34.38 3.72 -21.54
N SER A 45 33.88 4.91 -21.20
CA SER A 45 34.64 6.02 -20.60
C SER A 45 35.02 5.79 -19.14
N ASP A 46 34.46 4.78 -18.48
CA ASP A 46 34.71 4.56 -17.06
C ASP A 46 36.12 4.04 -16.81
N THR A 47 36.70 4.48 -15.70
CA THR A 47 37.97 3.94 -15.21
C THR A 47 37.81 2.45 -14.86
N PRO A 48 38.90 1.68 -14.85
CA PRO A 48 38.87 0.28 -14.40
C PRO A 48 38.28 0.12 -13.00
N GLU A 49 38.54 1.08 -12.10
CA GLU A 49 38.06 1.08 -10.72
C GLU A 49 36.54 1.25 -10.67
N THR A 50 35.99 2.25 -11.38
CA THR A 50 34.54 2.47 -11.46
C THR A 50 33.83 1.27 -12.06
N LYS A 51 34.41 0.63 -13.09
CA LYS A 51 33.87 -0.61 -13.66
C LYS A 51 33.77 -1.73 -12.63
N ARG A 52 34.80 -1.92 -11.78
CA ARG A 52 34.78 -2.93 -10.70
C ARG A 52 33.68 -2.64 -9.68
N GLU A 53 33.50 -1.38 -9.31
CA GLU A 53 32.45 -0.96 -8.36
C GLU A 53 31.05 -1.21 -8.92
N ILE A 54 30.80 -0.82 -10.18
CA ILE A 54 29.52 -1.06 -10.87
C ILE A 54 29.20 -2.55 -10.91
N ILE A 55 30.18 -3.39 -11.26
CA ILE A 55 30.01 -4.84 -11.30
C ILE A 55 29.69 -5.39 -9.90
N GLY A 56 30.42 -4.95 -8.87
CA GLY A 56 30.19 -5.36 -7.48
C GLY A 56 28.79 -4.99 -7.00
N TYR A 57 28.36 -3.76 -7.28
CA TYR A 57 27.00 -3.28 -7.00
C TYR A 57 25.94 -4.17 -7.67
N GLU A 58 26.10 -4.45 -8.96
CA GLU A 58 25.13 -5.24 -9.73
C GLU A 58 25.06 -6.71 -9.29
N ILE A 59 26.15 -7.28 -8.80
CA ILE A 59 26.16 -8.61 -8.18
C ILE A 59 25.40 -8.57 -6.85
N ALA A 60 25.71 -7.61 -5.98
CA ALA A 60 25.06 -7.48 -4.67
C ALA A 60 23.54 -7.25 -4.83
N ARG A 61 23.15 -6.38 -5.76
CA ARG A 61 21.74 -6.09 -6.04
C ARG A 61 20.98 -7.35 -6.48
N ARG A 62 21.51 -8.11 -7.43
CA ARG A 62 20.86 -9.37 -7.87
C ARG A 62 20.75 -10.42 -6.77
N LYS A 63 21.72 -10.50 -5.86
CA LYS A 63 21.69 -11.43 -4.72
C LYS A 63 20.63 -11.05 -3.68
N ASN A 64 20.51 -9.76 -3.38
CA ASN A 64 19.62 -9.28 -2.32
C ASN A 64 18.20 -8.97 -2.81
N CYS A 65 18.02 -8.89 -4.13
CA CYS A 65 16.77 -8.48 -4.76
C CYS A 65 16.40 -9.53 -5.83
N PRO A 66 16.00 -10.74 -5.42
CA PRO A 66 15.57 -11.76 -6.36
C PRO A 66 14.36 -11.24 -7.13
N LYS A 67 14.41 -11.35 -8.46
CA LYS A 67 13.23 -11.10 -9.29
C LYS A 67 12.18 -12.13 -8.89
N GLU A 68 10.94 -11.72 -8.65
CA GLU A 68 9.83 -12.69 -8.54
C GLU A 68 9.86 -13.60 -9.76
N THR A 69 10.17 -14.88 -9.56
CA THR A 69 10.00 -15.91 -10.57
C THR A 69 8.49 -15.96 -10.86
N GLN A 70 8.07 -15.45 -12.02
CA GLN A 70 6.71 -15.65 -12.52
C GLN A 70 6.42 -17.13 -12.76
#